data_AF-A0A2V6J2D9-F1
#
_entry.id   AF-A0A2V6J2D9-F1
#
_cell.length_a   1.000
_cell.length_b   1.000
_cell.length_c   1.000
_cell.angle_alpha   90.00
_cell.angle_beta   90.00
_cell.angle_gamma   90.00
#
_symmetry.space_group_name_H-M   'P 1'
#
loop_
_entity.id
_entity.type
_entity.pdbx_description
1 polymer ?
#
loop_
_entity_poly.entity_id
_entity_poly.type
_entity_poly.pdbx_seq_one_letter_code
_entity_poly.pdbx_strand_id
1 'polypeptide(L)' 'PVPVHLQQAYASLGHQRGSFPVSEQTANEFLSLPMFPELSEAQIDFVIETVTETVSAGVIA' A
#
# COMPACT_ATOMS: atom_id res chain seq x y z
N PRO A 1 1.55 4.10 2.00
CA PRO A 1 1.14 5.30 2.79
C PRO A 1 2.28 5.73 3.73
N VAL A 2 2.26 6.91 4.36
CA VAL A 2 3.28 7.30 5.38
C VAL A 2 2.68 7.16 6.79
N PRO A 3 3.28 6.36 7.69
CA PRO A 3 2.84 6.25 9.07
C PRO A 3 2.74 7.62 9.74
N VAL A 4 1.69 7.84 10.54
CA VAL A 4 1.35 9.14 11.14
C VAL A 4 2.54 9.75 11.88
N HIS A 5 3.27 8.96 12.67
CA HIS A 5 4.41 9.42 13.46
C HIS A 5 5.62 9.85 12.63
N LEU A 6 5.67 9.50 11.34
CA LEU A 6 6.71 9.92 10.40
C LEU A 6 6.26 11.05 9.48
N GLN A 7 5.01 11.51 9.58
CA GLN A 7 4.56 12.67 8.82
C GLN A 7 5.11 13.97 9.42
N GLN A 8 5.45 14.93 8.56
CA GLN A 8 6.04 16.20 8.98
C GLN A 8 5.16 16.98 9.98
N ALA A 9 3.83 16.85 9.87
CA ALA A 9 2.88 17.47 10.79
C ALA A 9 3.06 17.03 12.26
N TYR A 10 3.64 15.84 12.49
CA TYR A 10 3.84 15.25 13.81
C TYR A 10 5.32 15.23 14.26
N ALA A 11 6.21 15.91 13.54
CA ALA A 11 7.65 15.92 13.84
C ALA A 11 7.96 16.44 15.26
N SER A 12 7.14 17.35 15.80
CA SER A 12 7.29 17.89 17.16
C SER A 12 7.09 16.85 18.27
N LEU A 13 6.45 15.71 17.98
CA LEU A 13 6.28 14.62 18.94
C LEU A 13 7.56 13.77 19.13
N GLY A 14 8.57 13.97 18.29
CA GLY A 14 9.90 13.36 18.46
C GLY A 14 9.98 11.85 18.21
N HIS A 15 8.92 11.22 17.70
CA HIS A 15 8.93 9.81 17.32
C HIS A 15 9.83 9.56 16.11
N GLN A 16 10.47 8.39 16.08
CA GLN A 16 11.39 8.00 15.01
C GLN A 16 10.98 6.65 14.40
N ARG A 17 11.57 6.31 13.26
CA ARG A 17 11.42 4.98 12.67
C ARG A 17 11.80 3.90 13.68
N GLY A 18 11.02 2.83 13.74
CA GLY A 18 11.11 1.78 14.76
C GLY A 18 10.26 2.03 16.00
N SER A 19 9.68 3.23 16.19
CA SER A 19 8.78 3.51 17.32
C SER A 19 7.46 2.76 17.21
N PHE A 20 7.01 2.49 15.97
CA PHE A 20 5.75 1.78 15.69
C PHE A 20 5.96 0.75 14.56
N PRO A 21 6.61 -0.39 14.85
CA PRO A 21 7.07 -1.33 13.82
C PRO A 21 5.92 -1.92 13.00
N VAL A 22 4.78 -2.22 13.62
CA VAL A 22 3.60 -2.75 12.91
C VAL A 22 3.04 -1.71 11.93
N SER A 23 2.88 -0.46 12.36
CA SER A 23 2.40 0.61 11.49
C SER A 23 3.33 0.87 10.30
N GLU A 24 4.64 0.79 10.53
CA GLU A 24 5.66 0.95 9.50
C GLU A 24 5.66 -0.21 8.50
N GLN A 25 5.59 -1.45 9.00
CA GLN A 25 5.48 -2.63 8.15
C GLN A 25 4.23 -2.57 7.28
N THR A 26 3.06 -2.35 7.88
CA THR A 26 1.80 -2.23 7.14
C THR A 26 1.89 -1.14 6.09
N ALA A 27 2.48 0.01 6.41
CA ALA A 27 2.60 1.10 5.45
C ALA A 27 3.50 0.78 4.24
N ASN A 28 4.48 -0.13 4.42
CA ASN A 28 5.38 -0.59 3.36
C ASN A 28 4.76 -1.70 2.49
N GLU A 29 3.89 -2.54 3.05
CA GLU A 29 3.30 -3.70 2.37
C GLU A 29 1.90 -3.40 1.81
N PHE A 30 1.29 -2.28 2.18
CA PHE A 30 -0.08 -1.94 1.82
C PHE A 30 -0.19 -1.27 0.44
N LEU A 31 -1.08 -1.81 -0.39
CA LEU A 31 -1.48 -1.26 -1.69
C LEU A 31 -3.00 -1.09 -1.74
N SER A 32 -3.49 0.01 -2.33
CA SER A 32 -4.92 0.21 -2.60
C SER A 32 -5.22 -0.05 -4.07
N LEU A 33 -6.22 -0.88 -4.33
CA LEU A 33 -6.72 -1.15 -5.68
C LEU A 33 -7.92 -0.24 -6.00
N PRO A 34 -8.20 0.02 -7.29
CA PRO A 34 -9.41 0.73 -7.71
C PRO A 34 -10.67 0.06 -7.15
N MET A 35 -11.49 0.83 -6.44
CA MET A 35 -12.76 0.36 -5.87
C MET A 35 -13.73 1.54 -5.77
N PHE A 36 -14.55 1.73 -6.81
CA PHE A 36 -15.58 2.77 -6.88
C PHE A 36 -16.73 2.34 -7.82
N PRO A 37 -17.95 2.91 -7.67
CA PRO A 37 -19.15 2.41 -8.37
C PRO A 37 -19.09 2.43 -9.89
N GLU A 38 -18.32 3.33 -10.48
CA GLU A 38 -18.22 3.55 -11.93
C GLU A 38 -17.24 2.59 -12.63
N LEU A 39 -16.65 1.64 -11.90
CA LEU A 39 -15.79 0.63 -12.49
C LEU A 39 -16.57 -0.29 -13.43
N SER A 40 -16.12 -0.36 -14.68
CA SER A 40 -16.61 -1.35 -15.64
C SER A 40 -16.02 -2.74 -15.37
N GLU A 41 -16.72 -3.79 -15.78
CA GLU A 41 -16.22 -5.18 -15.68
C GLU A 41 -14.85 -5.33 -16.34
N ALA A 42 -14.64 -4.74 -17.53
CA ALA A 42 -13.35 -4.79 -18.23
C ALA A 42 -12.20 -4.15 -17.42
N GLN A 43 -12.47 -3.09 -16.64
CA GLN A 43 -11.46 -2.49 -15.77
C GLN A 43 -11.17 -3.36 -14.55
N ILE A 44 -12.19 -4.04 -14.02
CA ILE A 44 -12.01 -5.00 -12.92
C ILE A 44 -11.17 -6.18 -13.39
N ASP A 45 -11.50 -6.76 -14.54
CA ASP A 45 -10.77 -7.88 -15.14
C ASP A 45 -9.31 -7.51 -15.41
N PHE A 46 -9.06 -6.31 -15.95
CA PHE A 46 -7.71 -5.80 -16.17
C PHE A 46 -6.90 -5.71 -14.87
N VAL A 47 -7.49 -5.20 -13.78
CA VAL A 47 -6.83 -5.13 -12.48
C VAL A 47 -6.53 -6.53 -11.94
N ILE A 48 -7.49 -7.47 -12.06
CA ILE A 48 -7.30 -8.86 -11.61
C ILE A 48 -6.16 -9.53 -12.37
N GLU A 49 -6.18 -9.45 -13.70
CA GLU A 49 -5.15 -10.03 -14.56
C GLU A 49 -3.77 -9.45 -14.24
N THR A 50 -3.66 -8.12 -14.20
CA THR A 50 -2.40 -7.42 -13.94
C THR A 50 -1.82 -7.79 -12.57
N VAL A 51 -2.64 -7.80 -11.52
CA VAL A 51 -2.18 -8.16 -10.17
C VAL A 51 -1.77 -9.62 -10.11
N THR A 52 -2.54 -10.52 -10.72
CA THR A 52 -2.26 -11.96 -10.74
C THR A 52 -0.97 -12.25 -11.51
N GLU A 53 -0.78 -11.65 -12.69
CA GLU A 53 0.48 -11.75 -13.44
C GLU A 53 1.66 -11.20 -12.65
N THR A 54 1.54 -10.01 -12.07
CA THR A 54 2.64 -9.38 -11.32
C THR A 54 3.08 -10.22 -10.13
N VAL A 55 2.13 -10.83 -9.41
CA VAL A 55 2.42 -11.72 -8.28
C VAL A 55 2.97 -13.07 -8.75
N SER A 56 2.44 -13.63 -9.84
CA SER A 56 2.85 -14.95 -10.34
C SER A 56 4.19 -14.92 -11.09
N ALA A 57 4.49 -13.82 -11.78
CA ALA A 57 5.77 -13.57 -12.42
C ALA A 57 6.87 -13.18 -11.41
N GLY A 58 6.52 -12.98 -10.14
CA GLY A 58 7.32 -12.27 -9.13
C GLY A 58 7.48 -12.98 -7.79
N VAL A 59 7.57 -14.32 -7.76
CA VAL A 59 8.54 -14.92 -6.83
C VAL A 59 9.91 -14.73 -7.51
N ILE A 60 10.80 -13.98 -6.83
CA ILE A 60 12.16 -13.55 -7.21
C ILE A 60 12.24 -12.07 -7.66
N ALA A 61 12.30 -11.19 -6.67
CA ALA A 61 13.34 -10.16 -6.56
C ALA A 61 13.54 -9.81 -5.08
#